data_AF-A0A2E0WP21-F1
#
_entry.id   AF-A0A2E0WP21-F1
#
_cell.length_a   1.000
_cell.length_b   1.000
_cell.length_c   1.000
_cell.angle_alpha   90.00
_cell.angle_beta   90.00
_cell.angle_gamma   90.00
#
_symmetry.space_group_name_H-M   'P 1'
#
loop_
_entity.id
_entity.type
_entity.pdbx_description
1 polymer ?
#
loop_
_entity_poly.entity_id
_entity_poly.type
_entity_poly.pdbx_seq_one_letter_code
_entity_poly.pdbx_strand_id
1 'polypeptide(L)'
;MDSDDETLLEFPCDFPIKAMGAYTEEFEGLVVSLVRRHAPDLGEGAVRTQASAKGNYLSVTVTVRATSRDQLDAIYRELTAADEIVMVL
;
A
#
# COMPACT_ATOMS: atom_id res chain seq x y z
N MET A 1 -31.59 -3.06 14.92
CA MET A 1 -30.42 -3.17 15.83
C MET A 1 -29.37 -3.80 14.95
N ASP A 2 -28.73 -2.94 14.17
CA ASP A 2 -27.99 -3.28 12.96
C ASP A 2 -26.52 -3.19 13.34
N SER A 3 -26.01 -4.32 13.86
CA SER A 3 -24.59 -4.53 14.14
C SER A 3 -24.04 -5.42 13.02
N ASP A 4 -24.13 -4.93 11.79
CA ASP A 4 -23.44 -5.51 10.64
C ASP A 4 -22.07 -4.82 10.53
N ASP A 5 -21.03 -5.65 10.40
CA ASP A 5 -19.59 -5.36 10.29
C ASP A 5 -18.74 -5.25 11.57
N GLU A 6 -19.01 -6.12 12.55
CA GLU A 6 -17.92 -6.80 13.28
C GLU A 6 -17.50 -8.05 12.49
N THR A 7 -17.12 -7.89 11.22
CA THR A 7 -16.37 -8.96 10.56
C THR A 7 -15.07 -9.11 11.33
N LEU A 8 -14.90 -10.28 11.94
CA LEU A 8 -13.64 -10.72 12.49
C LEU A 8 -12.57 -10.59 11.40
N LEU A 9 -11.84 -9.48 11.38
CA LEU A 9 -10.59 -9.41 10.64
C LEU A 9 -9.66 -10.45 11.28
N GLU A 10 -9.65 -11.67 10.73
CA GLU A 10 -8.73 -12.73 11.11
C GLU A 10 -7.34 -12.32 10.63
N PHE A 11 -6.63 -11.61 11.49
CA PHE A 11 -5.23 -11.30 11.29
C PHE A 11 -4.40 -12.56 11.53
N PRO A 12 -3.40 -12.86 10.67
CA PRO A 12 -2.94 -12.04 9.54
C PRO A 12 -3.80 -12.18 8.27
N CYS A 13 -4.10 -11.07 7.61
CA CYS A 13 -4.81 -11.03 6.33
C CYS A 13 -4.01 -10.22 5.30
N ASP A 14 -4.00 -10.66 4.05
CA ASP A 14 -3.28 -9.98 2.97
C ASP A 14 -4.17 -8.91 2.32
N PHE A 15 -3.78 -7.64 2.48
CA PHE A 15 -4.48 -6.47 1.95
C PHE A 15 -3.71 -5.84 0.79
N PRO A 16 -4.30 -5.76 -0.42
CA PRO A 16 -3.70 -5.03 -1.53
C PRO A 16 -3.93 -3.53 -1.36
N ILE A 17 -2.85 -2.78 -1.12
CA ILE A 17 -2.83 -1.32 -1.08
C ILE A 17 -2.38 -0.79 -2.43
N LYS A 18 -3.21 0.01 -3.09
CA LYS A 18 -2.88 0.62 -4.38
C LYS A 18 -2.51 2.09 -4.19
N ALA A 19 -1.22 2.40 -4.30
CA ALA A 19 -0.73 3.77 -4.38
C ALA A 19 -0.68 4.23 -5.84
N MET A 20 -1.17 5.43 -6.13
CA MET A 20 -1.01 6.12 -7.40
C MET A 20 -0.27 7.43 -7.17
N GLY A 21 0.81 7.64 -7.90
CA GLY A 21 1.68 8.78 -7.74
C GLY A 21 2.33 9.24 -9.04
N ALA A 22 3.23 10.20 -8.92
CA ALA A 22 4.09 10.63 -10.01
C ALA A 22 4.94 9.45 -10.52
N TYR A 23 5.21 9.42 -11.83
CA TYR A 23 6.11 8.42 -12.41
C TYR A 23 7.57 8.78 -12.10
N THR A 24 8.06 8.32 -10.95
CA THR A 24 9.47 8.46 -10.53
C THR A 24 10.10 7.08 -10.40
N GLU A 25 11.32 6.89 -10.89
CA GLU A 25 12.07 5.64 -10.71
C GLU A 25 12.36 5.35 -9.22
N GLU A 26 12.43 6.40 -8.41
CA GLU A 26 12.62 6.34 -6.96
C GLU A 26 11.32 5.98 -6.21
N PHE A 27 10.15 6.18 -6.84
CA PHE A 27 8.85 5.99 -6.21
C PHE A 27 8.60 4.53 -5.82
N GLU A 28 8.92 3.58 -6.71
CA GLU A 28 8.81 2.15 -6.40
C GLU A 28 9.68 1.80 -5.19
N GLY A 29 10.95 2.23 -5.20
CA GLY A 29 11.89 1.99 -4.10
C GLY A 29 11.44 2.61 -2.78
N LEU A 30 10.89 3.82 -2.82
CA LEU A 30 10.36 4.52 -1.65
C LEU A 30 9.14 3.79 -1.07
N VAL A 31 8.14 3.48 -1.90
CA VAL A 31 6.94 2.73 -1.50
C VAL A 31 7.31 1.36 -0.93
N VAL A 32 8.17 0.60 -1.62
CA VAL A 32 8.64 -0.72 -1.13
C VAL A 32 9.34 -0.56 0.22
N SER A 33 10.21 0.44 0.37
CA SER A 33 10.97 0.64 1.62
C SER A 33 10.08 1.02 2.80
N LEU A 34 9.11 1.93 2.58
CA LEU A 34 8.13 2.33 3.59
C LEU A 34 7.26 1.15 3.99
N VAL A 35 6.69 0.45 3.02
CA VAL A 35 5.83 -0.71 3.28
C VAL A 35 6.60 -1.82 3.98
N ARG A 36 7.82 -2.15 3.52
CA ARG A 36 8.67 -3.20 4.11
C ARG A 36 9.03 -2.92 5.56
N ARG A 37 9.08 -1.65 5.97
CA ARG A 37 9.30 -1.25 7.38
C ARG A 37 8.17 -1.71 8.30
N HIS A 38 6.93 -1.67 7.79
CA HIS A 38 5.73 -2.09 8.54
C HIS A 38 5.39 -3.56 8.28
N ALA A 39 5.65 -4.06 7.08
CA ALA A 39 5.40 -5.42 6.63
C ALA A 39 6.72 -6.08 6.16
N PRO A 40 7.56 -6.60 7.08
CA PRO A 40 8.80 -7.27 6.70
C PRO A 40 8.57 -8.57 5.93
N ASP A 41 7.35 -9.14 6.04
CA ASP A 41 6.87 -10.31 5.30
C ASP A 41 6.46 -9.98 3.85
N LEU A 42 6.68 -8.73 3.40
CA LEU A 42 6.45 -8.31 2.03
C LEU A 42 7.30 -9.16 1.08
N GLY A 43 6.65 -10.10 0.40
CA GLY A 43 7.29 -10.94 -0.60
C GLY A 43 7.77 -10.11 -1.79
N GLU A 44 8.88 -10.51 -2.41
CA GLU A 44 9.47 -9.81 -3.56
C GLU A 44 8.52 -9.66 -4.78
N GLY A 45 7.43 -10.45 -4.83
CA GLY A 45 6.38 -10.35 -5.85
C GLY A 45 5.06 -9.71 -5.37
N ALA A 46 5.01 -9.23 -4.13
CA ALA A 46 3.82 -8.58 -3.57
C ALA A 46 3.63 -7.15 -4.09
N VAL A 47 4.67 -6.58 -4.70
CA VAL A 47 4.65 -5.25 -5.31
C VAL A 47 4.48 -5.39 -6.81
N ARG A 48 3.49 -4.69 -7.36
CA ARG A 48 3.24 -4.58 -8.79
C ARG A 48 3.19 -3.13 -9.18
N THR A 49 4.12 -2.73 -10.04
CA THR A 49 4.16 -1.39 -10.61
C THR A 49 3.59 -1.41 -12.02
N GLN A 50 2.74 -0.43 -12.32
CA GLN A 50 2.11 -0.26 -13.61
C GLN A 50 2.21 1.21 -14.00
N ALA A 51 3.05 1.48 -15.00
CA ALA A 51 3.12 2.80 -15.61
C ALA A 51 1.81 3.12 -16.32
N SER A 52 1.31 4.35 -16.14
CA SER A 52 0.16 4.82 -16.87
C SER A 52 0.50 4.97 -18.36
N ALA A 53 -0.47 4.78 -19.25
CA ALA A 53 -0.28 4.85 -20.71
C ALA A 53 0.28 6.21 -21.20
N LYS A 54 0.15 7.27 -20.39
CA LYS A 54 0.72 8.60 -20.67
C LYS A 54 2.13 8.83 -20.10
N GLY A 55 2.64 7.94 -19.24
CA GLY A 55 3.95 8.09 -18.59
C GLY A 55 4.04 9.18 -17.51
N ASN A 56 2.92 9.84 -17.16
CA ASN A 56 2.92 10.87 -16.10
C ASN A 56 2.71 10.30 -14.69
N TYR A 57 2.08 9.13 -14.58
CA TYR A 57 1.69 8.54 -13.30
C TYR A 57 2.10 7.07 -13.23
N LEU A 58 2.45 6.63 -12.03
CA LEU A 58 2.76 5.24 -11.69
C LEU A 58 1.71 4.72 -10.71
N SER A 59 1.13 3.56 -11.01
CA SER A 59 0.28 2.81 -10.08
C SER A 59 1.09 1.69 -9.47
N VAL A 60 1.25 1.70 -8.16
CA VAL A 60 1.98 0.69 -7.39
C VAL A 60 0.97 -0.02 -6.49
N THR A 61 0.70 -1.28 -6.80
CA THR A 61 -0.12 -2.16 -5.97
C THR A 61 0.80 -2.97 -5.07
N VAL A 62 0.62 -2.87 -3.76
CA VAL A 62 1.41 -3.57 -2.76
C VAL A 62 0.51 -4.43 -1.90
N THR A 63 0.70 -5.75 -1.94
CA THR A 63 -0.01 -6.67 -1.05
C THR A 63 0.72 -6.77 0.27
N VAL A 64 0.13 -6.22 1.33
CA VAL A 64 0.71 -6.24 2.67
C VAL A 64 -0.04 -7.21 3.56
N ARG A 65 0.71 -7.93 4.40
CA ARG A 65 0.12 -8.77 5.44
C ARG A 65 -0.26 -7.90 6.63
N ALA A 66 -1.51 -7.45 6.66
CA ALA A 66 -2.06 -6.73 7.79
C ALA A 66 -2.12 -7.68 8.99
N THR A 67 -1.52 -7.29 10.11
CA THR A 67 -1.65 -7.96 11.40
C THR A 67 -2.53 -7.17 12.35
N SER A 68 -2.80 -5.91 12.05
CA SER A 68 -3.64 -5.00 12.84
C SER A 68 -4.09 -3.80 12.00
N ARG A 69 -5.20 -3.17 12.38
CA ARG A 69 -5.69 -1.93 11.73
C ARG A 69 -4.69 -0.77 11.85
N ASP A 70 -3.99 -0.67 12.98
CA ASP A 70 -2.99 0.38 13.23
C ASP A 70 -1.79 0.28 12.26
N GLN A 71 -1.35 -0.94 11.93
CA GLN A 71 -0.29 -1.17 10.95
C GLN A 71 -0.71 -0.68 9.56
N LEU A 72 -1.95 -0.97 9.15
CA LEU A 72 -2.49 -0.47 7.88
C LEU A 72 -2.55 1.06 7.88
N ASP A 73 -3.09 1.68 8.93
CA ASP A 73 -3.15 3.15 9.04
C ASP A 73 -1.76 3.79 8.97
N ALA A 74 -0.76 3.18 9.63
CA ALA A 74 0.63 3.63 9.55
C ALA A 74 1.19 3.55 8.13
N ILE A 75 0.91 2.46 7.39
CA ILE A 75 1.32 2.32 5.98
C ILE A 75 0.61 3.37 5.12
N TYR A 76 -0.71 3.49 5.20
CA TYR A 76 -1.47 4.50 4.46
C TYR A 76 -0.96 5.91 4.78
N ARG A 77 -0.65 6.21 6.04
CA ARG A 77 -0.14 7.52 6.45
C ARG A 77 1.25 7.79 5.92
N GLU A 78 2.17 6.83 5.95
CA GLU A 78 3.50 7.01 5.35
C GLU A 78 3.44 7.16 3.83
N LEU A 79 2.55 6.39 3.17
CA LEU A 79 2.33 6.52 1.74
C LEU A 79 1.72 7.89 1.40
N THR A 80 0.64 8.29 2.06
CA THR A 80 0.02 9.61 1.83
C THR A 80 0.90 10.80 2.25
N ALA A 81 1.89 10.59 3.13
CA ALA A 81 2.87 11.60 3.50
C ALA A 81 3.97 11.79 2.44
N ALA A 82 4.13 10.85 1.51
CA ALA A 82 5.01 11.03 0.37
C ALA A 82 4.37 12.02 -0.61
N ASP A 83 5.05 13.14 -0.87
CA ASP A 83 4.59 14.20 -1.78
C ASP A 83 4.33 13.67 -3.22
N GLU A 84 5.01 12.58 -3.58
CA GLU A 84 4.87 11.90 -4.86
C GLU A 84 3.56 11.12 -4.98
N ILE A 85 2.89 10.79 -3.86
CA ILE A 85 1.65 10.01 -3.83
C ILE A 85 0.44 10.93 -3.96
N VAL A 86 -0.28 10.76 -5.06
CA VAL A 86 -1.48 11.54 -5.37
C VAL A 86 -2.72 10.90 -4.74
N MET A 87 -2.76 9.56 -4.68
CA MET A 87 -3.91 8.82 -4.17
C MET A 87 -3.51 7.43 -3.66
N VAL A 88 -4.12 6.97 -2.57
CA VAL A 88 -4.00 5.58 -2.10
C VAL A 88 -5.41 5.00 -1.99
N LEU A 89 -5.59 3.77 -2.49
CA LEU A 89 -6.84 2.99 -2.49
C LEU A 89 -6.60 1.63 -1.87
#